data_AF-A0AAJ2PNY2-F1
#
_entry.id   AF-A0AAJ2PNY2-F1
#
_cell.length_a   1.000
_cell.length_b   1.000
_cell.length_c   1.000
_cell.angle_alpha   90.00
_cell.angle_beta   90.00
_cell.angle_gamma   90.00
#
_symmetry.space_group_name_H-M   'P 1'
#
loop_
_entity.id
_entity.type
_entity.pdbx_description
1 polymer ?
#
loop_
_entity_poly.entity_id
_entity_poly.type
_entity_poly.pdbx_seq_one_letter_code
_entity_poly.pdbx_strand_id
1 'polypeptide(L)'
;MPYEWSPLAPGDPDEIARRVAAVLEEAWQRLADKQHAVLTQFADNPRTTHTVATLEEFKQAIRAFRQRVDQEARQFAQRQLPHLYAAGAQSAAEALDVSFTWTTFHRDALQSLAGDSYADFQRRSQEAERMAYQFYRAVREAARREVPLLAAGNMTAKQAAKNLAARLAAEHNLTQVVYRNGARVPVRAWAEAATLAKSAVAYNAGTLNRTRQAGFTMVEVFDGLDCGWTTHQDSDKANRTVRTVEDAAEWPISHPRCRRGFGPRPDLTAI
;
A
#
# COMPACT_ATOMS: atom_id res chain seq x y z
N MET A 1 -4.10 25.06 -4.36
CA MET A 1 -2.99 24.42 -5.09
C MET A 1 -2.74 23.05 -4.48
N PRO A 2 -2.58 21.98 -5.26
CA PRO A 2 -2.08 20.71 -4.75
C PRO A 2 -0.77 20.93 -3.99
N TYR A 3 -0.59 20.32 -2.83
CA TYR A 3 0.76 20.25 -2.25
C TYR A 3 1.62 19.42 -3.20
N GLU A 4 2.71 20.02 -3.68
CA GLU A 4 3.65 19.35 -4.56
C GLU A 4 4.70 18.66 -3.69
N TRP A 5 4.69 17.33 -3.73
CA TRP A 5 5.60 16.53 -2.93
C TRP A 5 6.95 16.45 -3.63
N SER A 6 8.01 16.86 -2.95
CA SER A 6 9.36 16.66 -3.43
C SER A 6 9.64 15.17 -3.70
N PRO A 7 10.56 14.84 -4.63
CA PRO A 7 10.93 13.46 -4.87
C PRO A 7 11.33 12.74 -3.58
N LEU A 8 10.92 11.49 -3.42
CA LEU A 8 11.22 10.67 -2.24
C LEU A 8 12.74 10.59 -2.09
N ALA A 9 13.25 11.13 -0.98
CA ALA A 9 14.61 10.90 -0.52
C ALA A 9 14.60 9.66 0.37
N PRO A 10 15.49 8.67 0.15
CA PRO A 10 15.53 7.49 1.01
C PRO A 10 16.03 7.85 2.41
N GLY A 11 15.60 7.09 3.41
CA GLY A 11 15.96 7.36 4.81
C GLY A 11 15.23 6.47 5.81
N ASP A 12 14.90 7.02 6.97
CA ASP A 12 14.25 6.31 8.06
C ASP A 12 12.90 5.67 7.63
N PRO A 13 12.68 4.36 7.88
CA PRO A 13 11.46 3.68 7.48
C PRO A 13 10.16 4.30 8.01
N ASP A 14 10.14 4.82 9.24
CA ASP A 14 8.93 5.40 9.85
C ASP A 14 8.61 6.78 9.24
N GLU A 15 9.63 7.59 8.95
CA GLU A 15 9.48 8.83 8.18
C GLU A 15 8.96 8.58 6.76
N ILE A 16 9.54 7.60 6.06
CA ILE A 16 9.13 7.25 4.71
C ILE A 16 7.72 6.66 4.70
N ALA A 17 7.37 5.81 5.66
CA ALA A 17 6.02 5.28 5.81
C ALA A 17 4.98 6.40 6.02
N ARG A 18 5.26 7.36 6.89
CA ARG A 18 4.38 8.54 7.09
C ARG A 18 4.26 9.37 5.82
N ARG A 19 5.36 9.60 5.09
CA ARG A 19 5.34 10.35 3.82
C ARG A 19 4.50 9.64 2.76
N VAL A 20 4.78 8.35 2.49
CA VAL A 20 4.04 7.54 1.51
C VAL A 20 2.55 7.54 1.88
N ALA A 21 2.23 7.33 3.16
CA ALA A 21 0.85 7.32 3.61
C ALA A 21 0.14 8.66 3.42
N ALA A 22 0.80 9.78 3.71
CA ALA A 22 0.24 11.11 3.49
C ALA A 22 0.01 11.40 1.99
N VAL A 23 0.94 11.00 1.13
CA VAL A 23 0.80 11.11 -0.34
C VAL A 23 -0.41 10.32 -0.84
N LEU A 24 -0.53 9.06 -0.41
CA LEU A 24 -1.62 8.20 -0.86
C LEU A 24 -2.97 8.67 -0.28
N GLU A 25 -3.02 9.01 1.01
CA GLU A 25 -4.22 9.56 1.63
C GLU A 25 -4.70 10.83 0.92
N GLU A 26 -3.80 11.78 0.59
CA GLU A 26 -4.15 12.97 -0.18
C GLU A 26 -4.76 12.63 -1.55
N ALA A 27 -4.18 11.65 -2.26
CA ALA A 27 -4.68 11.22 -3.56
C ALA A 27 -6.08 10.59 -3.45
N TRP A 28 -6.29 9.74 -2.45
CA TRP A 28 -7.59 9.12 -2.15
C TRP A 28 -8.63 10.17 -1.74
N GLN A 29 -8.27 11.11 -0.87
CA GLN A 29 -9.16 12.15 -0.40
C GLN A 29 -9.63 13.02 -1.57
N ARG A 30 -8.74 13.42 -2.48
CA ARG A 30 -9.13 14.18 -3.68
C ARG A 30 -10.12 13.43 -4.57
N LEU A 31 -9.94 12.13 -4.72
CA LEU A 31 -10.86 11.29 -5.47
C LEU A 31 -12.23 11.23 -4.78
N ALA A 32 -12.24 11.05 -3.45
CA ALA A 32 -13.46 11.05 -2.63
C ALA A 32 -14.18 12.41 -2.63
N ASP A 33 -13.45 13.53 -2.57
CA ASP A 33 -14.00 14.88 -2.65
C ASP A 33 -14.67 15.12 -4.00
N LYS A 34 -14.07 14.63 -5.09
CA LYS A 34 -14.66 14.71 -6.43
C LYS A 34 -15.90 13.81 -6.56
N GLN A 35 -15.91 12.63 -5.95
CA GLN A 35 -17.11 11.81 -5.84
C GLN A 35 -18.23 12.56 -5.08
N HIS A 36 -17.89 13.18 -3.95
CA HIS A 36 -18.85 13.95 -3.15
C HIS A 36 -19.43 15.14 -3.95
N ALA A 37 -18.60 15.85 -4.70
CA ALA A 37 -19.04 16.92 -5.60
C ALA A 37 -20.03 16.41 -6.66
N VAL A 38 -19.78 15.24 -7.26
CA VAL A 38 -20.73 14.60 -8.19
C VAL A 38 -22.05 14.30 -7.50
N LEU A 39 -22.02 13.70 -6.30
CA LEU A 39 -23.22 13.34 -5.54
C LEU A 39 -24.06 14.57 -5.17
N THR A 40 -23.42 15.64 -4.67
CA THR A 40 -24.10 16.89 -4.31
C THR A 40 -24.73 17.55 -5.52
N GLN A 41 -23.99 17.64 -6.63
CA GLN A 41 -24.51 18.20 -7.88
C GLN A 41 -25.66 17.36 -8.46
N PHE A 42 -25.53 16.03 -8.41
CA PHE A 42 -26.54 15.10 -8.89
C PHE A 42 -27.83 15.18 -8.09
N ALA A 43 -27.72 15.31 -6.76
CA ALA A 43 -28.86 15.44 -5.86
C ALA A 43 -29.65 16.75 -6.08
N ASP A 44 -28.99 17.81 -6.55
CA ASP A 44 -29.62 19.09 -6.82
C ASP A 44 -30.26 19.15 -8.20
N ASN A 45 -29.51 18.82 -9.26
CA ASN A 45 -30.06 18.74 -10.61
C ASN A 45 -29.30 17.74 -11.51
N PRO A 46 -29.84 16.51 -11.69
CA PRO A 46 -29.11 15.43 -12.35
C PRO A 46 -28.94 15.60 -13.87
N ARG A 47 -29.64 16.55 -14.52
CA ARG A 47 -29.67 16.70 -15.99
C ARG A 47 -29.01 17.97 -16.51
N THR A 48 -28.24 18.67 -15.70
CA THR A 48 -27.56 19.89 -16.14
C THR A 48 -26.26 19.58 -16.87
N THR A 49 -25.87 20.48 -17.77
CA THR A 49 -24.52 20.52 -18.35
C THR A 49 -23.45 20.52 -17.26
N HIS A 50 -23.75 21.14 -16.12
CA HIS A 50 -22.88 21.15 -14.94
C HIS A 50 -22.66 19.74 -14.37
N THR A 51 -23.69 18.90 -14.24
CA THR A 51 -23.53 17.50 -13.78
C THR A 51 -22.66 16.67 -14.72
N VAL A 52 -22.79 16.89 -16.03
CA VAL A 52 -21.93 16.25 -17.04
C VAL A 52 -20.47 16.72 -16.89
N ALA A 53 -20.25 18.02 -16.70
CA ALA A 53 -18.92 18.56 -16.45
C ALA A 53 -18.29 17.98 -15.18
N THR A 54 -19.03 17.91 -14.06
CA THR A 54 -18.56 17.33 -12.80
C THR A 54 -18.22 15.83 -12.95
N LEU A 55 -18.95 15.09 -13.78
CA LEU A 55 -18.64 13.69 -14.08
C LEU A 55 -17.35 13.52 -14.90
N GLU A 56 -17.09 14.39 -15.87
CA GLU A 56 -15.82 14.36 -16.61
C GLU A 56 -14.64 14.79 -15.72
N GLU A 57 -14.83 15.77 -14.83
CA GLU A 57 -13.85 16.10 -13.79
C GLU A 57 -13.56 14.91 -12.87
N PHE A 58 -14.57 14.17 -12.45
CA PHE A 58 -14.38 12.96 -11.63
C PHE A 58 -13.58 11.89 -12.38
N LYS A 59 -13.85 11.69 -13.67
CA LYS A 59 -13.07 10.78 -14.52
C LYS A 59 -11.62 11.23 -14.69
N GLN A 60 -11.36 12.53 -14.77
CA GLN A 60 -9.99 13.07 -14.73
C GLN A 60 -9.34 12.81 -13.37
N ALA A 61 -10.08 12.96 -12.27
CA ALA A 61 -9.60 12.66 -10.92
C ALA A 61 -9.20 11.18 -10.75
N ILE A 62 -9.94 10.24 -11.36
CA ILE A 62 -9.54 8.82 -11.39
C ILE A 62 -8.17 8.62 -12.05
N ARG A 63 -7.92 9.30 -13.18
CA ARG A 63 -6.63 9.22 -13.89
C ARG A 63 -5.49 9.84 -13.09
N ALA A 64 -5.72 11.02 -12.52
CA ALA A 64 -4.76 11.72 -11.67
C ALA A 64 -4.41 10.90 -10.42
N PHE A 65 -5.41 10.28 -9.80
CA PHE A 65 -5.24 9.33 -8.71
C PHE A 65 -4.30 8.19 -9.09
N ARG A 66 -4.59 7.48 -10.18
CA ARG A 66 -3.75 6.37 -10.67
C ARG A 66 -2.31 6.81 -10.91
N GLN A 67 -2.11 7.92 -11.61
CA GLN A 67 -0.77 8.45 -11.89
C GLN A 67 -0.01 8.76 -10.60
N ARG A 68 -0.70 9.31 -9.60
CA ARG A 68 -0.06 9.66 -8.32
C ARG A 68 0.37 8.42 -7.52
N VAL A 69 -0.49 7.40 -7.44
CA VAL A 69 -0.13 6.16 -6.73
C VAL A 69 1.00 5.43 -7.46
N ASP A 70 0.95 5.36 -8.79
CA ASP A 70 2.01 4.77 -9.62
C ASP A 70 3.36 5.47 -9.42
N GLN A 71 3.37 6.80 -9.48
CA GLN A 71 4.57 7.60 -9.27
C GLN A 71 5.17 7.37 -7.87
N GLU A 72 4.34 7.34 -6.83
CA GLU A 72 4.80 7.13 -5.45
C GLU A 72 5.34 5.72 -5.24
N ALA A 73 4.62 4.70 -5.74
CA ALA A 73 5.05 3.30 -5.65
C ALA A 73 6.38 3.06 -6.38
N ARG A 74 6.59 3.68 -7.55
CA ARG A 74 7.89 3.61 -8.27
C ARG A 74 9.00 4.25 -7.47
N GLN A 75 8.77 5.44 -6.90
CA GLN A 75 9.78 6.12 -6.11
C GLN A 75 10.19 5.32 -4.88
N PHE A 76 9.22 4.74 -4.17
CA PHE A 76 9.50 3.84 -3.05
C PHE A 76 10.33 2.61 -3.50
N ALA A 77 9.89 1.93 -4.56
CA ALA A 77 10.57 0.73 -5.07
C ALA A 77 11.98 1.00 -5.64
N GLN A 78 12.20 2.15 -6.28
CA GLN A 78 13.46 2.49 -6.94
C GLN A 78 14.47 3.20 -6.03
N ARG A 79 14.03 3.76 -4.90
CA ARG A 79 14.89 4.57 -4.03
C ARG A 79 14.98 4.03 -2.62
N GLN A 80 13.85 3.79 -1.98
CA GLN A 80 13.84 3.35 -0.57
C GLN A 80 14.22 1.88 -0.43
N LEU A 81 13.67 0.98 -1.25
CA LEU A 81 13.99 -0.45 -1.13
C LEU A 81 15.47 -0.76 -1.36
N PRO A 82 16.15 -0.20 -2.38
CA PRO A 82 17.58 -0.41 -2.56
C PRO A 82 18.40 0.12 -1.39
N HIS A 83 17.99 1.27 -0.82
CA HIS A 83 18.65 1.87 0.35
C HIS A 83 18.56 0.94 1.57
N LEU A 84 17.38 0.43 1.89
CA LEU A 84 17.18 -0.45 3.04
C LEU A 84 17.83 -1.82 2.85
N TYR A 85 17.77 -2.38 1.63
CA TYR A 85 18.47 -3.60 1.29
C TYR A 85 19.99 -3.44 1.52
N ALA A 86 20.56 -2.33 1.03
CA ALA A 86 21.97 -2.03 1.25
C ALA A 86 22.29 -1.88 2.74
N ALA A 87 21.44 -1.21 3.51
CA ALA A 87 21.63 -1.03 4.95
C ALA A 87 21.66 -2.37 5.70
N GLY A 88 20.74 -3.30 5.40
CA GLY A 88 20.74 -4.63 6.00
C GLY A 88 21.96 -5.46 5.59
N ALA A 89 22.33 -5.42 4.31
CA ALA A 89 23.51 -6.12 3.80
C ALA A 89 24.81 -5.57 4.42
N GLN A 90 24.91 -4.25 4.59
CA GLN A 90 26.04 -3.57 5.23
C GLN A 90 26.13 -3.97 6.71
N SER A 91 25.01 -3.96 7.44
CA SER A 91 24.98 -4.39 8.85
C SER A 91 25.44 -5.85 9.02
N ALA A 92 25.01 -6.75 8.14
CA ALA A 92 25.49 -8.14 8.16
C ALA A 92 26.98 -8.24 7.82
N ALA A 93 27.48 -7.45 6.87
CA ALA A 93 28.88 -7.43 6.50
C ALA A 93 29.76 -6.96 7.68
N GLU A 94 29.34 -5.91 8.38
CA GLU A 94 30.01 -5.41 9.59
C GLU A 94 30.05 -6.45 10.71
N ALA A 95 28.93 -7.14 10.96
CA ALA A 95 28.87 -8.21 11.96
C ALA A 95 29.78 -9.41 11.64
N LEU A 96 30.14 -9.58 10.36
CA LEU A 96 31.00 -10.65 9.85
C LEU A 96 32.45 -10.20 9.60
N ASP A 97 32.79 -8.94 9.92
CA ASP A 97 34.09 -8.33 9.63
C ASP A 97 34.51 -8.43 8.15
N VAL A 98 33.55 -8.19 7.26
CA VAL A 98 33.73 -8.18 5.80
C VAL A 98 33.13 -6.92 5.18
N SER A 99 33.49 -6.63 3.93
CA SER A 99 32.86 -5.55 3.17
C SER A 99 31.62 -6.02 2.40
N PHE A 100 30.64 -5.13 2.26
CA PHE A 100 29.53 -5.33 1.33
C PHE A 100 29.90 -4.76 -0.04
N THR A 101 29.59 -5.50 -1.10
CA THR A 101 29.68 -5.01 -2.49
C THR A 101 28.51 -5.55 -3.28
N TRP A 102 27.91 -4.71 -4.11
CA TRP A 102 26.81 -5.10 -4.98
C TRP A 102 27.25 -6.14 -6.01
N THR A 103 26.64 -7.32 -5.93
CA THR A 103 26.79 -8.40 -6.89
C THR A 103 25.52 -8.57 -7.71
N THR A 104 25.58 -9.40 -8.76
CA THR A 104 24.40 -9.74 -9.55
C THR A 104 23.35 -10.43 -8.70
N PHE A 105 23.76 -11.32 -7.78
CA PHE A 105 22.87 -11.95 -6.81
C PHE A 105 22.02 -10.93 -6.00
N HIS A 106 22.65 -9.86 -5.50
CA HIS A 106 21.93 -8.82 -4.77
C HIS A 106 20.99 -8.01 -5.66
N ARG A 107 21.41 -7.72 -6.91
CA ARG A 107 20.58 -6.98 -7.88
C ARG A 107 19.33 -7.78 -8.27
N ASP A 108 19.48 -9.08 -8.50
CA ASP A 108 18.37 -9.96 -8.88
C ASP A 108 17.35 -10.09 -7.74
N ALA A 109 17.83 -10.29 -6.50
CA ALA A 109 16.97 -10.33 -5.32
C ALA A 109 16.20 -9.00 -5.13
N LEU A 110 16.89 -7.86 -5.26
CA LEU A 110 16.27 -6.55 -5.14
C LEU A 110 15.25 -6.28 -6.25
N GLN A 111 15.50 -6.74 -7.48
CA GLN A 111 14.54 -6.60 -8.58
C GLN A 111 13.23 -7.36 -8.31
N SER A 112 13.31 -8.57 -7.76
CA SER A 112 12.13 -9.32 -7.32
C SER A 112 11.37 -8.60 -6.20
N LEU A 113 12.07 -8.13 -5.16
CA LEU A 113 11.46 -7.37 -4.06
C LEU A 113 10.78 -6.07 -4.52
N ALA A 114 11.42 -5.35 -5.43
CA ALA A 114 10.88 -4.12 -6.01
C ALA A 114 9.62 -4.39 -6.83
N GLY A 115 9.63 -5.45 -7.65
CA GLY A 115 8.47 -5.90 -8.43
C GLY A 115 7.28 -6.24 -7.53
N ASP A 116 7.50 -7.02 -6.48
CA ASP A 116 6.45 -7.44 -5.55
C ASP A 116 5.89 -6.28 -4.74
N SER A 117 6.75 -5.37 -4.30
CA SER A 117 6.34 -4.17 -3.55
C SER A 117 5.51 -3.23 -4.41
N TYR A 118 5.96 -2.98 -5.63
CA TYR A 118 5.23 -2.16 -6.60
C TYR A 118 3.87 -2.78 -6.96
N ALA A 119 3.84 -4.08 -7.24
CA ALA A 119 2.60 -4.79 -7.56
C ALA A 119 1.58 -4.72 -6.41
N ASP A 120 2.01 -4.71 -5.15
CA ASP A 120 1.11 -4.61 -4.01
C ASP A 120 0.39 -3.26 -3.90
N PHE A 121 1.13 -2.16 -4.01
CA PHE A 121 0.54 -0.82 -4.08
C PHE A 121 -0.38 -0.68 -5.30
N GLN A 122 0.04 -1.21 -6.45
CA GLN A 122 -0.76 -1.17 -7.66
C GLN A 122 -2.08 -1.92 -7.53
N ARG A 123 -2.09 -3.15 -7.02
CA ARG A 123 -3.33 -3.94 -6.84
C ARG A 123 -4.39 -3.18 -6.04
N ARG A 124 -3.97 -2.48 -4.98
CA ARG A 124 -4.88 -1.69 -4.13
C ARG A 124 -5.39 -0.44 -4.83
N SER A 125 -4.53 0.24 -5.59
CA SER A 125 -4.95 1.38 -6.40
C SER A 125 -5.92 0.99 -7.53
N GLN A 126 -5.70 -0.16 -8.18
CA GLN A 126 -6.56 -0.67 -9.26
C GLN A 126 -7.96 -1.01 -8.73
N GLU A 127 -8.05 -1.54 -7.51
CA GLU A 127 -9.34 -1.80 -6.87
C GLU A 127 -10.11 -0.50 -6.57
N ALA A 128 -9.43 0.53 -6.08
CA ALA A 128 -10.03 1.86 -5.89
C ALA A 128 -10.47 2.49 -7.21
N GLU A 129 -9.65 2.38 -8.27
CA GLU A 129 -9.99 2.81 -9.63
C GLU A 129 -11.22 2.07 -10.15
N ARG A 130 -11.30 0.75 -9.94
CA ARG A 130 -12.44 -0.09 -10.33
C ARG A 130 -13.72 0.38 -9.63
N MET A 131 -13.68 0.60 -8.32
CA MET A 131 -14.82 1.11 -7.55
C MET A 131 -15.26 2.51 -8.03
N ALA A 132 -14.29 3.39 -8.31
CA ALA A 132 -14.58 4.73 -8.81
C ALA A 132 -15.23 4.69 -10.21
N TYR A 133 -14.76 3.83 -11.11
CA TYR A 133 -15.40 3.66 -12.42
C TYR A 133 -16.79 3.02 -12.33
N GLN A 134 -17.03 2.13 -11.36
CA GLN A 134 -18.37 1.61 -11.09
C GLN A 134 -19.33 2.72 -10.66
N PHE A 135 -18.92 3.57 -9.73
CA PHE A 135 -19.68 4.76 -9.34
C PHE A 135 -19.99 5.67 -10.55
N TYR A 136 -18.98 5.99 -11.35
CA TYR A 136 -19.15 6.82 -12.55
C TYR A 136 -20.21 6.24 -13.50
N ARG A 137 -20.18 4.93 -13.74
CA ARG A 137 -21.16 4.24 -14.59
C ARG A 137 -22.56 4.28 -13.98
N ALA A 138 -22.67 4.02 -12.67
CA ALA A 138 -23.93 4.02 -11.94
C ALA A 138 -24.61 5.40 -11.98
N VAL A 139 -23.87 6.49 -11.75
CA VAL A 139 -24.40 7.86 -11.83
C VAL A 139 -24.89 8.18 -13.25
N ARG A 140 -24.13 7.77 -14.28
CA ARG A 140 -24.51 7.99 -15.68
C ARG A 140 -25.77 7.22 -16.08
N GLU A 141 -25.93 6.00 -15.57
CA GLU A 141 -27.14 5.19 -15.79
C GLU A 141 -28.35 5.79 -15.06
N ALA A 142 -28.18 6.13 -13.77
CA ALA A 142 -29.14 6.81 -12.93
C ALA A 142 -29.70 8.10 -13.57
N ALA A 143 -28.81 8.96 -14.10
CA ALA A 143 -29.18 10.19 -14.79
C ALA A 143 -30.08 9.95 -16.02
N ARG A 144 -29.83 8.85 -16.75
CA ARG A 144 -30.52 8.50 -18.00
C ARG A 144 -31.85 7.82 -17.77
N ARG A 145 -31.90 6.84 -16.86
CA ARG A 145 -33.02 5.89 -16.73
C ARG A 145 -33.92 6.15 -15.52
N GLU A 146 -33.35 6.40 -14.35
CA GLU A 146 -34.12 6.39 -13.08
C GLU A 146 -34.79 7.72 -12.75
N VAL A 147 -34.13 8.85 -13.01
CA VAL A 147 -34.73 10.19 -12.80
C VAL A 147 -36.05 10.42 -13.57
N PRO A 148 -36.19 10.04 -14.87
CA PRO A 148 -37.48 10.16 -15.56
C PRO A 148 -38.56 9.23 -15.00
N LEU A 149 -38.20 8.03 -14.55
CA LEU A 149 -39.14 7.01 -14.05
C LEU A 149 -39.64 7.34 -12.64
N LEU A 150 -38.77 7.85 -11.76
CA LEU A 150 -39.15 8.21 -10.39
C LEU A 150 -40.00 9.48 -10.31
N ALA A 151 -40.00 10.31 -11.37
CA ALA A 151 -40.91 11.44 -11.51
C ALA A 151 -42.35 11.04 -11.89
N ALA A 152 -42.61 9.74 -12.14
CA ALA A 152 -43.93 9.20 -12.46
C ALA A 152 -44.74 8.72 -11.24
N GLY A 153 -44.23 8.90 -10.00
CA GLY A 153 -44.92 8.59 -8.74
C GLY A 153 -45.22 9.83 -7.87
N ASN A 154 -45.61 9.62 -6.60
CA ASN A 154 -45.90 10.69 -5.63
C ASN A 154 -44.64 11.41 -5.07
N MET A 155 -43.51 11.34 -5.78
CA MET A 155 -42.25 11.97 -5.36
C MET A 155 -41.80 12.99 -6.39
N THR A 156 -41.26 14.11 -5.90
CA THR A 156 -40.63 15.09 -6.78
C THR A 156 -39.34 14.52 -7.37
N ALA A 157 -38.97 14.95 -8.59
CA ALA A 157 -37.70 14.59 -9.23
C ALA A 157 -36.48 14.91 -8.33
N LYS A 158 -36.56 15.97 -7.52
CA LYS A 158 -35.51 16.34 -6.56
C LYS A 158 -35.40 15.34 -5.41
N GLN A 159 -36.52 14.87 -4.84
CA GLN A 159 -36.50 13.83 -3.81
C GLN A 159 -35.96 12.50 -4.35
N ALA A 160 -36.37 12.13 -5.56
CA ALA A 160 -35.85 10.95 -6.25
C ALA A 160 -34.32 11.01 -6.45
N ALA A 161 -33.81 12.15 -6.93
CA ALA A 161 -32.38 12.37 -7.11
C ALA A 161 -31.60 12.32 -5.79
N LYS A 162 -32.14 12.89 -4.70
CA LYS A 162 -31.53 12.80 -3.35
C LYS A 162 -31.44 11.37 -2.83
N ASN A 163 -32.50 10.58 -2.95
CA ASN A 163 -32.50 9.18 -2.51
C ASN A 163 -31.51 8.34 -3.31
N LEU A 164 -31.43 8.59 -4.62
CA LEU A 164 -30.48 7.94 -5.51
C LEU A 164 -29.03 8.29 -5.16
N ALA A 165 -28.74 9.57 -4.91
CA ALA A 165 -27.42 10.01 -4.44
C ALA A 165 -27.03 9.34 -3.11
N ALA A 166 -27.97 9.23 -2.16
CA ALA A 166 -27.73 8.57 -0.88
C ALA A 166 -27.38 7.09 -1.04
N ARG A 167 -28.10 6.35 -1.91
CA ARG A 167 -27.73 4.96 -2.24
C ARG A 167 -26.35 4.86 -2.89
N LEU A 168 -26.09 5.68 -3.90
CA LEU A 168 -24.80 5.69 -4.60
C LEU A 168 -23.62 5.96 -3.65
N ALA A 169 -23.80 6.85 -2.67
CA ALA A 169 -22.81 7.13 -1.64
C ALA A 169 -22.54 5.91 -0.74
N ALA A 170 -23.59 5.18 -0.36
CA ALA A 170 -23.48 3.99 0.49
C ALA A 170 -22.85 2.79 -0.27
N GLU A 171 -23.26 2.58 -1.53
CA GLU A 171 -22.81 1.47 -2.37
C GLU A 171 -21.37 1.64 -2.89
N HIS A 172 -20.89 2.88 -3.05
CA HIS A 172 -19.60 3.18 -3.68
C HIS A 172 -18.65 4.01 -2.81
N ASN A 173 -18.52 3.69 -1.53
CA ASN A 173 -17.62 4.45 -0.64
C ASN A 173 -16.12 4.27 -1.02
N LEU A 174 -15.45 5.37 -1.33
CA LEU A 174 -14.02 5.42 -1.71
C LEU A 174 -13.05 5.80 -0.57
N THR A 175 -13.53 6.03 0.66
CA THR A 175 -12.70 6.55 1.77
C THR A 175 -11.85 5.49 2.50
N GLN A 176 -12.05 4.21 2.19
CA GLN A 176 -11.44 3.09 2.91
C GLN A 176 -10.88 2.04 1.96
N VAL A 177 -9.82 1.37 2.39
CA VAL A 177 -9.31 0.17 1.73
C VAL A 177 -10.10 -1.03 2.24
N VAL A 178 -10.63 -1.82 1.32
CA VAL A 178 -11.37 -3.05 1.63
C VAL A 178 -10.49 -4.27 1.38
N TYR A 179 -10.27 -5.06 2.43
CA TYR A 179 -9.55 -6.33 2.35
C TYR A 179 -10.44 -7.45 1.82
N ARG A 180 -9.83 -8.55 1.37
CA ARG A 180 -10.55 -9.72 0.84
C ARG A 180 -11.54 -10.32 1.85
N ASN A 181 -11.23 -10.24 3.15
CA ASN A 181 -12.10 -10.69 4.24
C ASN A 181 -13.19 -9.67 4.61
N GLY A 182 -13.37 -8.59 3.84
CA GLY A 182 -14.36 -7.55 4.09
C GLY A 182 -13.92 -6.50 5.12
N ALA A 183 -12.75 -6.64 5.75
CA ALA A 183 -12.25 -5.64 6.69
C ALA A 183 -12.01 -4.30 5.97
N ARG A 184 -12.43 -3.21 6.61
CA ARG A 184 -12.29 -1.85 6.09
C ARG A 184 -11.27 -1.09 6.92
N VAL A 185 -10.26 -0.55 6.26
CA VAL A 185 -9.13 0.11 6.93
C VAL A 185 -8.94 1.50 6.35
N PRO A 186 -8.64 2.52 7.18
CA PRO A 186 -8.25 3.83 6.68
C PRO A 186 -7.06 3.74 5.72
N VAL A 187 -7.09 4.54 4.65
CA VAL A 187 -6.04 4.54 3.61
C VAL A 187 -4.66 4.78 4.21
N ARG A 188 -4.53 5.77 5.10
CA ARG A 188 -3.30 6.06 5.82
C ARG A 188 -2.76 4.83 6.58
N ALA A 189 -3.60 4.19 7.38
CA ALA A 189 -3.21 3.05 8.19
C ALA A 189 -2.74 1.86 7.34
N TRP A 190 -3.40 1.61 6.20
CA TRP A 190 -2.96 0.61 5.23
C TRP A 190 -1.61 0.99 4.59
N ALA A 191 -1.49 2.22 4.11
CA ALA A 191 -0.30 2.69 3.41
C ALA A 191 0.94 2.68 4.31
N GLU A 192 0.82 3.13 5.56
CA GLU A 192 1.90 3.04 6.55
C GLU A 192 2.31 1.59 6.78
N ALA A 193 1.35 0.70 7.05
CA ALA A 193 1.63 -0.70 7.34
C ALA A 193 2.26 -1.42 6.14
N ALA A 194 1.78 -1.17 4.92
CA ALA A 194 2.36 -1.73 3.71
C ALA A 194 3.81 -1.24 3.50
N THR A 195 4.05 0.06 3.71
CA THR A 195 5.38 0.65 3.54
C THR A 195 6.38 0.11 4.56
N LEU A 196 5.98 0.01 5.83
CA LEU A 196 6.82 -0.57 6.89
C LEU A 196 7.12 -2.05 6.64
N ALA A 197 6.11 -2.83 6.27
CA ALA A 197 6.29 -4.25 5.97
C ALA A 197 7.30 -4.45 4.83
N LYS A 198 7.14 -3.74 3.71
CA LYS A 198 8.08 -3.84 2.57
C LYS A 198 9.47 -3.33 2.91
N SER A 199 9.56 -2.32 3.77
CA SER A 199 10.84 -1.79 4.29
C SER A 199 11.59 -2.84 5.12
N ALA A 200 10.92 -3.47 6.08
CA ALA A 200 11.50 -4.51 6.92
C ALA A 200 11.92 -5.75 6.10
N VAL A 201 11.09 -6.19 5.15
CA VAL A 201 11.43 -7.30 4.24
C VAL A 201 12.67 -6.97 3.41
N ALA A 202 12.78 -5.75 2.87
CA ALA A 202 13.96 -5.36 2.09
C ALA A 202 15.24 -5.33 2.93
N TYR A 203 15.17 -4.75 4.14
CA TYR A 203 16.29 -4.76 5.08
C TYR A 203 16.73 -6.20 5.41
N ASN A 204 15.79 -7.05 5.84
CA ASN A 204 16.07 -8.44 6.20
C ASN A 204 16.59 -9.25 5.03
N ALA A 205 16.06 -9.05 3.83
CA ALA A 205 16.58 -9.71 2.63
C ALA A 205 18.03 -9.29 2.35
N GLY A 206 18.39 -8.03 2.56
CA GLY A 206 19.78 -7.57 2.45
C GLY A 206 20.70 -8.29 3.43
N THR A 207 20.31 -8.32 4.71
CA THR A 207 21.02 -9.02 5.78
C THR A 207 21.23 -10.49 5.43
N LEU A 208 20.15 -11.23 5.18
CA LEU A 208 20.18 -12.68 4.94
C LEU A 208 20.96 -13.05 3.69
N ASN A 209 20.82 -12.28 2.61
CA ASN A 209 21.56 -12.51 1.38
C ASN A 209 23.05 -12.30 1.55
N ARG A 210 23.46 -11.27 2.32
CA ARG A 210 24.88 -11.08 2.62
C ARG A 210 25.41 -12.22 3.50
N THR A 211 24.68 -12.63 4.53
CA THR A 211 25.04 -13.78 5.39
C THR A 211 25.28 -15.04 4.57
N ARG A 212 24.32 -15.39 3.69
CA ARG A 212 24.43 -16.54 2.79
C ARG A 212 25.65 -16.45 1.88
N GLN A 213 25.86 -15.28 1.28
CA GLN A 213 26.98 -15.07 0.36
C GLN A 213 28.35 -15.18 1.07
N ALA A 214 28.41 -14.86 2.35
CA ALA A 214 29.60 -15.09 3.18
C ALA A 214 29.81 -16.56 3.59
N GLY A 215 28.88 -17.46 3.24
CA GLY A 215 28.97 -18.89 3.52
C GLY A 215 28.37 -19.32 4.85
N PHE A 216 27.70 -18.42 5.57
CA PHE A 216 27.07 -18.73 6.85
C PHE A 216 25.60 -19.12 6.67
N THR A 217 25.16 -20.09 7.46
CA THR A 217 23.83 -20.70 7.36
C THR A 217 22.92 -20.37 8.53
N MET A 218 23.44 -19.73 9.59
CA MET A 218 22.74 -19.51 10.85
C MET A 218 22.61 -18.02 11.16
N VAL A 219 21.45 -17.64 11.68
CA VAL A 219 21.16 -16.27 12.14
C VAL A 219 20.42 -16.28 13.47
N GLU A 220 20.71 -15.29 14.31
CA GLU A 220 19.90 -14.95 15.46
C GLU A 220 18.77 -14.01 15.06
N VAL A 221 17.59 -14.21 15.65
CA VAL A 221 16.38 -13.43 15.38
C VAL A 221 16.17 -12.40 16.48
N PHE A 222 16.07 -11.13 16.10
CA PHE A 222 15.72 -10.02 17.00
C PHE A 222 14.30 -9.57 16.69
N ASP A 223 13.36 -9.69 17.62
CA ASP A 223 11.95 -9.34 17.40
C ASP A 223 11.28 -8.87 18.70
N GLY A 224 10.00 -8.49 18.64
CA GLY A 224 9.20 -8.28 19.85
C GLY A 224 9.06 -9.57 20.65
N LEU A 225 9.04 -9.47 22.00
CA LEU A 225 8.98 -10.62 22.91
C LEU A 225 7.83 -11.59 22.59
N ASP A 226 6.66 -11.06 22.22
CA ASP A 226 5.46 -11.86 21.94
C ASP A 226 5.27 -12.23 20.47
N CYS A 227 6.14 -11.76 19.56
CA CYS A 227 5.99 -12.02 18.13
C CYS A 227 6.28 -13.49 17.80
N GLY A 228 5.28 -14.16 17.23
CA GLY A 228 5.44 -15.51 16.70
C GLY A 228 6.26 -15.56 15.40
N TRP A 229 6.71 -16.77 15.03
CA TRP A 229 7.59 -17.01 13.90
C TRP A 229 6.94 -16.73 12.54
N THR A 230 5.91 -17.49 12.15
CA THR A 230 5.23 -17.35 10.86
C THR A 230 4.13 -16.30 10.92
N THR A 231 3.37 -16.27 12.02
CA THR A 231 2.36 -15.26 12.32
C THR A 231 2.57 -14.69 13.72
N HIS A 232 2.07 -13.48 13.97
CA HIS A 232 2.22 -12.83 15.27
C HIS A 232 1.71 -13.70 16.44
N GLN A 233 0.66 -14.50 16.21
CA GLN A 233 -0.01 -15.29 17.24
C GLN A 233 0.54 -16.71 17.40
N ASP A 234 1.62 -17.07 16.70
CA ASP A 234 2.19 -18.40 16.84
C ASP A 234 2.69 -18.64 18.27
N SER A 235 2.57 -19.89 18.70
CA SER A 235 3.18 -20.38 19.94
C SER A 235 4.70 -20.44 19.84
N ASP A 236 5.24 -20.69 18.65
CA ASP A 236 6.67 -20.58 18.36
C ASP A 236 7.09 -19.10 18.33
N LYS A 237 7.74 -18.63 19.39
CA LYS A 237 8.19 -17.25 19.53
C LYS A 237 9.52 -17.03 18.80
N ALA A 238 9.61 -15.89 18.10
CA ALA A 238 10.75 -15.61 17.23
C ALA A 238 11.96 -15.06 17.97
N ASN A 239 11.75 -14.14 18.92
CA ASN A 239 12.82 -13.35 19.52
C ASN A 239 13.87 -14.22 20.25
N ARG A 240 15.15 -13.91 20.04
CA ARG A 240 16.33 -14.62 20.60
C ARG A 240 16.45 -16.09 20.20
N THR A 241 15.73 -16.53 19.19
CA THR A 241 15.94 -17.86 18.60
C THR A 241 17.04 -17.81 17.56
N VAL A 242 17.65 -18.97 17.29
CA VAL A 242 18.57 -19.14 16.16
C VAL A 242 17.84 -19.93 15.08
N ARG A 243 17.92 -19.47 13.84
CA ARG A 243 17.25 -20.07 12.68
C ARG A 243 18.22 -20.21 11.53
N THR A 244 17.89 -21.09 10.59
CA THR A 244 18.62 -21.14 9.34
C THR A 244 18.36 -19.87 8.53
N VAL A 245 19.30 -19.47 7.69
CA VAL A 245 19.14 -18.34 6.76
C VAL A 245 17.99 -18.61 5.79
N GLU A 246 17.75 -19.87 5.44
CA GLU A 246 16.65 -20.31 4.57
C GLU A 246 15.29 -20.14 5.26
N ASP A 247 15.13 -20.60 6.51
CA ASP A 247 13.88 -20.41 7.26
C ASP A 247 13.59 -18.92 7.48
N ALA A 248 14.62 -18.14 7.81
CA ALA A 248 14.51 -16.70 7.99
C ALA A 248 14.13 -15.96 6.70
N ALA A 249 14.58 -16.45 5.54
CA ALA A 249 14.23 -15.89 4.24
C ALA A 249 12.78 -16.22 3.84
N GLU A 250 12.26 -17.38 4.27
CA GLU A 250 10.85 -17.74 4.10
C GLU A 250 9.93 -16.87 4.99
N TRP A 251 10.37 -16.58 6.23
CA TRP A 251 9.59 -15.82 7.22
C TRP A 251 10.29 -14.52 7.67
N PRO A 252 10.54 -13.56 6.75
CA PRO A 252 11.33 -12.37 7.05
C PRO A 252 10.63 -11.41 8.02
N ILE A 253 9.30 -11.49 8.15
CA ILE A 253 8.44 -10.79 9.11
C ILE A 253 7.21 -11.66 9.41
N SER A 254 6.54 -11.46 10.56
CA SER A 254 5.30 -12.19 10.91
C SER A 254 4.01 -11.38 10.81
N HIS A 255 4.10 -10.04 10.67
CA HIS A 255 2.96 -9.15 10.49
C HIS A 255 3.38 -7.79 9.90
N PRO A 256 2.45 -6.96 9.41
CA PRO A 256 2.78 -5.71 8.70
C PRO A 256 3.52 -4.62 9.50
N ARG A 257 3.62 -4.75 10.82
CA ARG A 257 4.34 -3.83 11.71
C ARG A 257 5.42 -4.55 12.53
N CYS A 258 5.87 -5.69 12.04
CA CYS A 258 6.89 -6.50 12.68
C CYS A 258 8.21 -5.73 12.71
N ARG A 259 8.95 -5.86 13.81
CA ARG A 259 10.27 -5.22 14.01
C ARG A 259 11.41 -6.22 13.86
N ARG A 260 11.12 -7.39 13.27
CA ARG A 260 12.08 -8.47 13.11
C ARG A 260 13.31 -8.00 12.36
N GLY A 261 14.47 -8.32 12.92
CA GLY A 261 15.78 -8.24 12.30
C GLY A 261 16.53 -9.55 12.48
N PHE A 262 17.62 -9.72 11.73
CA PHE A 262 18.48 -10.89 11.80
C PHE A 262 19.93 -10.48 12.02
N GLY A 263 20.68 -11.30 12.76
CA GLY A 263 22.13 -11.16 12.95
C GLY A 263 22.86 -12.43 12.53
N PRO A 264 23.91 -12.35 11.71
CA PRO A 264 24.73 -13.52 11.37
C PRO A 264 25.30 -14.21 12.62
N ARG A 265 25.32 -15.55 12.63
CA ARG A 265 25.95 -16.37 13.68
C ARG A 265 27.06 -17.25 13.09
N PRO A 266 28.24 -16.67 12.77
CA PRO A 266 29.34 -17.40 12.14
C PRO A 266 29.93 -18.49 13.05
N ASP A 267 29.65 -18.43 14.35
CA ASP A 267 30.04 -19.40 15.36
C ASP A 267 29.21 -20.69 15.32
N LEU A 268 28.11 -20.72 14.55
CA LEU A 268 27.18 -21.84 14.49
C LEU A 268 27.08 -22.42 13.08
N THR A 269 27.11 -23.75 12.96
CA THR A 269 26.95 -24.47 11.70
C THR A 269 25.68 -25.33 11.63
N ALA A 270 24.98 -25.51 12.76
CA ALA A 270 23.73 -26.25 12.88
C ALA A 270 22.93 -25.73 14.10
N ILE A 271 21.64 -26.08 14.16
CA ILE A 271 20.75 -25.83 15.31
C ILE A 271 20.99 -26.90 16.39
#